data_AF-A0A959BNR8-F1
#
_entry.id   AF-A0A959BNR8-F1
#
_cell.length_a   1.000
_cell.length_b   1.000
_cell.length_c   1.000
_cell.angle_alpha   90.00
_cell.angle_beta   90.00
_cell.angle_gamma   90.00
#
_symmetry.space_group_name_H-M   'P 1'
#
loop_
_entity.id
_entity.type
_entity.pdbx_description
1 polymer ?
#
loop_
_entity_poly.entity_id
_entity_poly.type
_entity_poly.pdbx_seq_one_letter_code
_entity_poly.pdbx_strand_id
1 'polypeptide(L)'
;DPESGKRRYAIVQAEDELAAMGMVIGATWNGARAFTTTSGPGVSLMSEFLGLAYFAEIPVVLVNVQRGGPSTGMPTRTQQPDLISSAYASHGDTRHVLLFPSTPKECFDFTARAFDLADRLQTPIILMSDLDLGMNDHLSPPLEWNDAQTYDLGKVLSAEELENMDQFGRYLDVDDDGIPYRTIPGTHPTKGSFFTRGTSKDEYARYTENGAAYVRNVDRLLKKWETAKQYVPAPDFYQKENKHSHGLIFFGTTTYAALEAMELLREKGINLDAMRLRAFPFSDSVRQFIEAHEQVFVVEQNRDAQLRSMLINELDLYPKQLIPVLNYDGQPISADTIEQQIIEKYPKEIKEDDIHQTPVPAS
;
A
#
# COMPACT_ATOMS: atom_id res chain seq x y z
N ASP A 1 -1.94 -26.80 -18.81
CA ASP A 1 -2.52 -26.62 -20.14
C ASP A 1 -3.02 -27.98 -20.61
N PRO A 2 -4.34 -28.16 -20.79
CA PRO A 2 -4.92 -29.47 -21.07
C PRO A 2 -4.40 -30.12 -22.35
N GLU A 3 -4.00 -29.31 -23.34
CA GLU A 3 -3.50 -29.80 -24.63
C GLU A 3 -2.02 -30.21 -24.59
N SER A 4 -1.17 -29.39 -23.97
CA SER A 4 0.28 -29.63 -23.94
C SER A 4 0.78 -30.32 -22.68
N GLY A 5 -0.04 -30.48 -21.65
CA GLY A 5 0.36 -30.96 -20.31
C GLY A 5 1.28 -30.00 -19.55
N LYS A 6 1.67 -28.86 -20.13
CA LYS A 6 2.59 -27.90 -19.52
C LYS A 6 1.91 -27.10 -18.42
N ARG A 7 2.68 -26.71 -17.40
CA ARG A 7 2.24 -25.75 -16.38
C ARG A 7 1.99 -24.39 -17.03
N ARG A 8 0.94 -23.69 -16.60
CA ARG A 8 0.57 -22.34 -17.10
C ARG A 8 1.24 -21.22 -16.30
N TYR A 9 2.36 -21.53 -15.65
CA TYR A 9 3.17 -20.58 -14.90
C TYR A 9 4.65 -20.86 -15.18
N ALA A 10 5.47 -19.83 -15.05
CA ALA A 10 6.92 -19.92 -15.12
C ALA A 10 7.51 -19.33 -13.83
N ILE A 11 8.58 -19.94 -13.34
CA ILE A 11 9.37 -19.44 -12.21
C ILE A 11 10.79 -19.36 -12.70
N VAL A 12 11.38 -18.17 -12.61
CA VAL A 12 12.72 -17.88 -13.12
C VAL A 12 13.50 -17.22 -11.99
N GLN A 13 14.65 -17.79 -11.65
CA GLN A 13 15.63 -17.12 -10.81
C GLN A 13 16.47 -16.23 -11.71
N ALA A 14 16.27 -14.92 -11.60
CA ALA A 14 17.07 -13.93 -12.32
C ALA A 14 18.48 -13.81 -11.69
N GLU A 15 19.39 -13.18 -12.42
CA GLU A 15 20.75 -12.90 -12.02
C GLU A 15 20.85 -11.84 -10.91
N ASP A 16 19.92 -10.90 -10.86
CA ASP A 16 19.78 -9.84 -9.86
C ASP A 16 18.34 -9.29 -9.82
N GLU A 17 18.07 -8.37 -8.90
CA GLU A 17 16.77 -7.73 -8.74
C GLU A 17 16.38 -6.80 -9.91
N LEU A 18 17.32 -6.22 -10.65
CA LEU A 18 17.04 -5.42 -11.84
C LEU A 18 16.47 -6.30 -12.94
N ALA A 19 17.12 -7.43 -13.21
CA ALA A 19 16.68 -8.42 -14.18
C ALA A 19 15.34 -9.03 -13.77
N ALA A 20 15.14 -9.35 -12.48
CA ALA A 20 13.87 -9.87 -11.97
C ALA A 20 12.70 -8.90 -12.25
N MET A 21 12.85 -7.62 -11.90
CA MET A 21 11.79 -6.63 -12.14
C MET A 21 11.58 -6.38 -13.65
N GLY A 22 12.65 -6.32 -14.43
CA GLY A 22 12.57 -6.21 -15.90
C GLY A 22 11.80 -7.36 -16.54
N MET A 23 12.02 -8.61 -16.09
CA MET A 23 11.27 -9.78 -16.54
C MET A 23 9.78 -9.68 -16.20
N VAL A 24 9.44 -9.23 -14.99
CA VAL A 24 8.05 -9.02 -14.56
C VAL A 24 7.36 -7.95 -15.40
N ILE A 25 8.02 -6.82 -15.63
CA ILE A 25 7.50 -5.74 -16.49
C ILE A 25 7.27 -6.25 -17.91
N GLY A 26 8.22 -7.00 -18.48
CA GLY A 26 8.07 -7.57 -19.81
C GLY A 26 6.90 -8.56 -19.91
N ALA A 27 6.76 -9.44 -18.91
CA ALA A 27 5.66 -10.41 -18.86
C ALA A 27 4.29 -9.74 -18.74
N THR A 28 4.17 -8.72 -17.89
CA THR A 28 2.92 -7.97 -17.64
C THR A 28 2.54 -7.05 -18.79
N TRP A 29 3.52 -6.43 -19.44
CA TRP A 29 3.31 -5.72 -20.70
C TRP A 29 2.74 -6.65 -21.78
N ASN A 30 3.18 -7.91 -21.82
CA ASN A 30 2.67 -8.93 -22.74
C ASN A 30 1.34 -9.58 -22.29
N GLY A 31 0.71 -9.08 -21.23
CA GLY A 31 -0.61 -9.50 -20.76
C GLY A 31 -0.63 -10.63 -19.72
N ALA A 32 0.53 -11.12 -19.26
CA ALA A 32 0.56 -12.08 -18.15
C ALA A 32 0.43 -11.36 -16.80
N ARG A 33 -0.25 -11.95 -15.81
CA ARG A 33 -0.09 -11.52 -14.41
C ARG A 33 1.23 -12.08 -13.87
N ALA A 34 2.18 -11.21 -13.56
CA ALA A 34 3.47 -11.58 -13.00
C ALA A 34 3.85 -10.71 -11.80
N PHE A 35 4.69 -11.25 -10.93
CA PHE A 35 5.17 -10.59 -9.73
C PHE A 35 6.59 -11.03 -9.42
N THR A 36 7.27 -10.27 -8.56
CA THR A 36 8.52 -10.71 -7.92
C THR A 36 8.46 -10.42 -6.43
N THR A 37 9.33 -11.07 -5.66
CA THR A 37 9.47 -10.88 -4.22
C THR A 37 10.89 -10.43 -3.89
N THR A 38 11.04 -9.57 -2.90
CA THR A 38 12.34 -9.05 -2.46
C THR A 38 12.26 -8.47 -1.03
N SER A 39 13.32 -7.79 -0.59
CA SER A 39 13.38 -7.00 0.65
C SER A 39 14.00 -5.62 0.36
N GLY A 40 14.18 -4.76 1.37
CA GLY A 40 14.65 -3.37 1.22
C GLY A 40 15.85 -3.15 0.27
N PRO A 41 16.93 -3.95 0.30
CA PRO A 41 18.03 -3.82 -0.66
C PRO A 41 17.60 -4.01 -2.12
N GLY A 42 16.71 -4.97 -2.37
CA GLY A 42 16.21 -5.21 -3.72
C GLY A 42 15.23 -4.15 -4.19
N VAL A 43 14.39 -3.58 -3.31
CA VAL A 43 13.57 -2.39 -3.64
C VAL A 43 14.46 -1.24 -4.12
N SER A 44 15.61 -1.05 -3.48
CA SER A 44 16.58 -0.03 -3.88
C SER A 44 17.12 -0.26 -5.30
N LEU A 45 17.39 -1.52 -5.67
CA LEU A 45 17.82 -1.88 -7.03
C LEU A 45 16.66 -1.74 -8.04
N MET A 46 15.46 -2.21 -7.69
CA MET A 46 14.28 -2.20 -8.57
C MET A 46 13.69 -0.80 -8.79
N SER A 47 14.15 0.22 -8.05
CA SER A 47 13.56 1.57 -8.06
C SER A 47 13.52 2.19 -9.45
N GLU A 48 14.51 1.98 -10.32
CA GLU A 48 14.49 2.52 -11.69
C GLU A 48 13.33 1.93 -12.52
N PHE A 49 13.16 0.61 -12.44
CA PHE A 49 12.10 -0.11 -13.13
C PHE A 49 10.70 0.15 -12.54
N LEU A 50 10.59 0.39 -11.23
CA LEU A 50 9.33 0.83 -10.62
C LEU A 50 8.89 2.19 -11.19
N GLY A 51 9.84 3.11 -11.40
CA GLY A 51 9.59 4.39 -12.09
C GLY A 51 9.17 4.20 -13.55
N LEU A 52 9.82 3.28 -14.28
CA LEU A 52 9.43 2.92 -15.64
C LEU A 52 7.99 2.38 -15.67
N ALA A 53 7.66 1.42 -14.82
CA ALA A 53 6.32 0.81 -14.78
C ALA A 53 5.24 1.83 -14.40
N TYR A 54 5.52 2.74 -13.45
CA TYR A 54 4.64 3.86 -13.10
C TYR A 54 4.35 4.74 -14.31
N PHE A 55 5.41 5.25 -14.96
CA PHE A 55 5.25 6.22 -16.04
C PHE A 55 4.71 5.59 -17.32
N ALA A 56 5.10 4.36 -17.62
CA ALA A 56 4.60 3.60 -18.78
C ALA A 56 3.20 3.00 -18.55
N GLU A 57 2.71 3.02 -17.31
CA GLU A 57 1.45 2.43 -16.85
C GLU A 57 1.35 0.94 -17.15
N ILE A 58 2.36 0.21 -16.66
CA ILE A 58 2.44 -1.24 -16.74
C ILE A 58 2.05 -1.81 -15.37
N PRO A 59 1.06 -2.71 -15.29
CA PRO A 59 0.66 -3.32 -14.03
C PRO A 59 1.77 -4.23 -13.51
N VAL A 60 2.21 -4.04 -12.27
CA VAL A 60 3.26 -4.86 -11.65
C VAL A 60 2.88 -5.13 -10.21
N VAL A 61 3.13 -6.35 -9.74
CA VAL A 61 3.05 -6.67 -8.31
C VAL A 61 4.45 -6.94 -7.77
N LEU A 62 4.80 -6.24 -6.69
CA LEU A 62 6.03 -6.44 -5.94
C LEU A 62 5.68 -6.84 -4.51
N VAL A 63 6.29 -7.90 -3.98
CA VAL A 63 6.22 -8.19 -2.55
C VAL A 63 7.51 -7.73 -1.91
N ASN A 64 7.44 -6.72 -1.04
CA ASN A 64 8.54 -6.32 -0.19
C ASN A 64 8.36 -6.97 1.19
N VAL A 65 9.17 -7.99 1.48
CA VAL A 65 9.28 -8.59 2.82
C VAL A 65 10.32 -7.81 3.60
N GLN A 66 9.86 -6.80 4.33
CA GLN A 66 10.72 -5.87 5.05
C GLN A 66 11.55 -6.55 6.13
N ARG A 67 12.79 -6.11 6.28
CA ARG A 67 13.74 -6.62 7.29
C ARG A 67 14.57 -5.49 7.88
N GLY A 68 15.35 -5.80 8.91
CA GLY A 68 16.26 -4.85 9.53
C GLY A 68 17.23 -4.22 8.52
N GLY A 69 17.18 -2.90 8.36
CA GLY A 69 18.11 -2.10 7.57
C GLY A 69 19.09 -1.29 8.45
N PRO A 70 19.88 -0.35 7.87
CA PRO A 70 20.08 -0.08 6.44
C PRO A 70 21.11 -1.02 5.79
N SER A 71 21.25 -0.96 4.46
CA SER A 71 22.15 -1.83 3.67
C SER A 71 21.85 -3.31 3.93
N THR A 72 22.83 -4.18 4.13
CA THR A 72 22.61 -5.57 4.55
C THR A 72 21.79 -5.65 5.84
N GLY A 73 21.99 -4.69 6.75
CA GLY A 73 21.27 -4.55 8.00
C GLY A 73 21.30 -5.81 8.86
N MET A 74 20.13 -6.23 9.33
CA MET A 74 19.91 -7.46 10.07
C MET A 74 19.02 -8.41 9.24
N PRO A 75 19.62 -9.25 8.38
CA PRO A 75 18.89 -10.10 7.44
C PRO A 75 17.84 -11.04 8.03
N THR A 76 17.96 -11.34 9.32
CA THR A 76 17.14 -12.30 10.06
C THR A 76 16.27 -11.64 11.13
N ARG A 77 16.15 -10.31 11.10
CA ARG A 77 15.38 -9.53 12.09
C ARG A 77 14.31 -8.69 11.41
N THR A 78 13.14 -8.63 12.03
CA THR A 78 12.00 -7.87 11.49
C THR A 78 12.14 -6.39 11.81
N GLN A 79 11.74 -5.56 10.86
CA GLN A 79 11.49 -4.12 10.99
C GLN A 79 10.49 -3.75 9.88
N GLN A 80 9.92 -2.54 9.96
CA GLN A 80 9.10 -1.96 8.89
C GLN A 80 9.69 -0.62 8.42
N PRO A 81 10.94 -0.59 7.88
CA PRO A 81 11.67 0.63 7.61
C PRO A 81 11.59 1.10 6.15
N ASP A 82 10.76 0.46 5.31
CA ASP A 82 10.80 0.66 3.86
C ASP A 82 9.52 1.35 3.33
N LEU A 83 8.73 2.00 4.19
CA LEU A 83 7.47 2.64 3.78
C LEU A 83 7.72 3.78 2.80
N ILE A 84 8.56 4.76 3.18
CA ILE A 84 8.83 5.94 2.34
C ILE A 84 9.57 5.52 1.06
N SER A 85 10.57 4.64 1.17
CA SER A 85 11.33 4.17 0.01
C SER A 85 10.48 3.39 -0.99
N SER A 86 9.46 2.66 -0.53
CA SER A 86 8.53 1.94 -1.40
C SER A 86 7.42 2.86 -1.94
N ALA A 87 6.87 3.74 -1.11
CA ALA A 87 5.78 4.66 -1.49
C ALA A 87 6.18 5.63 -2.60
N TYR A 88 7.43 6.12 -2.58
CA TYR A 88 7.93 7.17 -3.45
C TYR A 88 9.17 6.73 -4.28
N ALA A 89 9.38 5.42 -4.45
CA ALA A 89 10.21 4.97 -5.58
C ALA A 89 9.53 5.46 -6.87
N SER A 90 10.18 6.04 -7.88
CA SER A 90 11.58 6.33 -8.13
C SER A 90 11.85 7.84 -8.16
N HIS A 91 12.94 8.25 -8.81
CA HIS A 91 13.18 9.62 -9.24
C HIS A 91 11.99 10.23 -10.01
N GLY A 92 11.82 11.55 -9.88
CA GLY A 92 10.63 12.26 -10.36
C GLY A 92 9.47 12.18 -9.36
N ASP A 93 8.31 12.70 -9.75
CA ASP A 93 7.11 12.71 -8.91
C ASP A 93 6.35 11.39 -9.07
N THR A 94 6.68 10.42 -8.23
CA THR A 94 6.11 9.06 -8.27
C THR A 94 5.37 8.72 -6.98
N ARG A 95 4.32 7.90 -7.10
CA ARG A 95 3.53 7.40 -5.97
C ARG A 95 3.06 5.97 -6.26
N HIS A 96 3.34 5.07 -5.33
CA HIS A 96 2.99 3.65 -5.45
C HIS A 96 1.97 3.23 -4.40
N VAL A 97 1.03 2.37 -4.82
CA VAL A 97 0.05 1.80 -3.90
C VAL A 97 0.76 0.77 -3.02
N LEU A 98 0.60 0.91 -1.71
CA LEU A 98 1.10 -0.06 -0.74
C LEU A 98 -0.06 -0.79 -0.08
N LEU A 99 0.08 -2.09 0.14
CA LEU A 99 -0.87 -2.90 0.91
C LEU A 99 -0.17 -3.43 2.17
N PHE A 100 -0.84 -3.35 3.32
CA PHE A 100 -0.28 -3.67 4.65
C PHE A 100 -0.98 -4.90 5.29
N PRO A 101 -0.67 -6.13 4.86
CA PRO A 101 -1.23 -7.33 5.48
C PRO A 101 -0.71 -7.52 6.91
N SER A 102 -1.55 -8.03 7.81
CA SER A 102 -1.15 -8.33 9.19
C SER A 102 -1.20 -9.82 9.56
N THR A 103 -1.66 -10.69 8.67
CA THR A 103 -1.81 -12.13 8.92
C THR A 103 -1.53 -12.94 7.66
N PRO A 104 -1.24 -14.25 7.76
CA PRO A 104 -1.14 -15.13 6.60
C PRO A 104 -2.38 -15.12 5.69
N LYS A 105 -3.59 -15.06 6.26
CA LYS A 105 -4.83 -14.90 5.50
C LYS A 105 -4.85 -13.62 4.69
N GLU A 106 -4.44 -12.50 5.30
CA GLU A 106 -4.36 -11.23 4.57
C GLU A 106 -3.25 -11.24 3.52
N CYS A 107 -2.11 -11.87 3.76
CA CYS A 107 -1.09 -12.05 2.71
C CYS A 107 -1.68 -12.77 1.50
N PHE A 108 -2.45 -13.84 1.73
CA PHE A 108 -3.15 -14.58 0.67
C PHE A 108 -4.16 -13.69 -0.08
N ASP A 109 -5.07 -13.03 0.64
CA ASP A 109 -6.13 -12.20 0.06
C ASP A 109 -5.58 -10.96 -0.66
N PHE A 110 -4.62 -10.27 -0.03
CA PHE A 110 -4.03 -9.05 -0.56
C PHE A 110 -3.12 -9.33 -1.75
N THR A 111 -2.50 -10.52 -1.84
CA THR A 111 -1.76 -10.90 -3.06
C THR A 111 -2.71 -11.01 -4.25
N ALA A 112 -3.86 -11.67 -4.10
CA ALA A 112 -4.88 -11.74 -5.14
C ALA A 112 -5.42 -10.35 -5.50
N ARG A 113 -5.76 -9.54 -4.48
CA ARG A 113 -6.21 -8.16 -4.67
C ARG A 113 -5.14 -7.26 -5.31
N ALA A 114 -3.86 -7.48 -5.05
CA ALA A 114 -2.78 -6.71 -5.64
C ALA A 114 -2.74 -6.86 -7.16
N PHE A 115 -3.03 -8.06 -7.70
CA PHE A 115 -3.14 -8.25 -9.15
C PHE A 115 -4.33 -7.51 -9.75
N ASP A 116 -5.49 -7.59 -9.10
CA ASP A 116 -6.69 -6.88 -9.54
C ASP A 116 -6.49 -5.36 -9.49
N LEU A 117 -5.86 -4.85 -8.43
CA LEU A 117 -5.48 -3.44 -8.32
C LEU A 117 -4.45 -3.04 -9.37
N ALA A 118 -3.42 -3.86 -9.61
CA ALA A 118 -2.39 -3.56 -10.61
C ALA A 118 -3.02 -3.44 -11.99
N ASP A 119 -3.91 -4.37 -12.37
CA ASP A 119 -4.61 -4.36 -13.65
C ASP A 119 -5.59 -3.20 -13.78
N ARG A 120 -6.39 -2.93 -12.74
CA ARG A 120 -7.35 -1.82 -12.71
C ARG A 120 -6.65 -0.46 -12.79
N LEU A 121 -5.64 -0.24 -11.98
CA LEU A 121 -4.94 1.05 -11.84
C LEU A 121 -3.74 1.19 -12.80
N GLN A 122 -3.34 0.12 -13.48
CA GLN A 122 -2.23 0.09 -14.44
C GLN A 122 -0.97 0.73 -13.87
N THR A 123 -0.56 0.28 -12.68
CA THR A 123 0.56 0.84 -11.92
C THR A 123 1.17 -0.23 -11.01
N PRO A 124 2.40 -0.05 -10.50
CA PRO A 124 2.94 -0.95 -9.49
C PRO A 124 2.13 -0.94 -8.19
N ILE A 125 1.85 -2.14 -7.69
CA ILE A 125 1.27 -2.39 -6.36
C ILE A 125 2.30 -3.13 -5.53
N ILE A 126 2.60 -2.62 -4.34
CA ILE A 126 3.62 -3.20 -3.45
C ILE A 126 2.94 -3.79 -2.20
N LEU A 127 3.05 -5.10 -2.03
CA LEU A 127 2.63 -5.77 -0.81
C LEU A 127 3.73 -5.66 0.24
N MET A 128 3.47 -4.90 1.30
CA MET A 128 4.43 -4.57 2.36
C MET A 128 4.28 -5.54 3.52
N SER A 129 4.87 -6.72 3.38
CA SER A 129 5.03 -7.68 4.48
C SER A 129 6.27 -7.31 5.31
N ASP A 130 6.53 -8.07 6.37
CA ASP A 130 7.80 -8.04 7.10
C ASP A 130 8.28 -9.47 7.41
N LEU A 131 9.52 -9.60 7.89
CA LEU A 131 10.10 -10.90 8.23
C LEU A 131 9.39 -11.64 9.35
N ASP A 132 8.62 -10.94 10.20
CA ASP A 132 7.84 -11.62 11.22
C ASP A 132 6.74 -12.48 10.58
N LEU A 133 5.99 -11.96 9.61
CA LEU A 133 5.09 -12.78 8.79
C LEU A 133 5.82 -13.71 7.82
N GLY A 134 7.00 -13.30 7.33
CA GLY A 134 7.73 -14.03 6.31
C GLY A 134 8.46 -15.28 6.81
N MET A 135 8.75 -15.38 8.10
CA MET A 135 9.57 -16.47 8.67
C MET A 135 8.94 -17.22 9.84
N ASN A 136 7.94 -16.65 10.53
CA ASN A 136 7.35 -17.27 11.72
C ASN A 136 6.00 -17.92 11.44
N ASP A 137 5.60 -18.85 12.31
CA ASP A 137 4.26 -19.44 12.29
C ASP A 137 3.27 -18.48 12.98
N HIS A 138 2.19 -18.16 12.27
CA HIS A 138 1.12 -17.29 12.78
C HIS A 138 -0.21 -18.03 12.79
N LEU A 139 -0.99 -17.83 13.85
CA LEU A 139 -2.39 -18.24 13.85
C LEU A 139 -3.14 -17.39 12.82
N SER A 140 -3.90 -18.06 11.97
CA SER A 140 -4.60 -17.43 10.86
C SER A 140 -5.96 -18.10 10.64
N PRO A 141 -6.97 -17.35 10.20
CA PRO A 141 -8.14 -17.95 9.55
C PRO A 141 -7.71 -18.86 8.38
N PRO A 142 -8.54 -19.87 8.03
CA PRO A 142 -8.29 -20.73 6.88
C PRO A 142 -8.11 -19.93 5.58
N LEU A 143 -7.21 -20.41 4.72
CA LEU A 143 -7.05 -19.86 3.37
C LEU A 143 -8.15 -20.42 2.47
N GLU A 144 -9.04 -19.54 2.01
CA GLU A 144 -10.20 -19.91 1.21
C GLU A 144 -10.13 -19.23 -0.15
N TRP A 145 -10.26 -20.02 -1.22
CA TRP A 145 -10.31 -19.52 -2.60
C TRP A 145 -11.67 -19.83 -3.22
N ASN A 146 -12.22 -18.86 -3.95
CA ASN A 146 -13.43 -19.06 -4.73
C ASN A 146 -13.07 -19.28 -6.20
N ASP A 147 -13.16 -20.52 -6.69
CA ASP A 147 -12.86 -20.86 -8.09
C ASP A 147 -13.79 -20.17 -9.10
N ALA A 148 -14.96 -19.68 -8.66
CA ALA A 148 -15.87 -18.91 -9.51
C ALA A 148 -15.54 -17.42 -9.57
N GLN A 149 -14.54 -16.95 -8.81
CA GLN A 149 -14.16 -15.54 -8.80
C GLN A 149 -13.61 -15.13 -10.18
N THR A 150 -14.16 -14.05 -10.71
CA THR A 150 -13.65 -13.42 -11.93
C THR A 150 -12.60 -12.38 -11.57
N TYR A 151 -11.49 -12.37 -12.29
CA TYR A 151 -10.42 -11.40 -12.10
C TYR A 151 -10.80 -10.03 -12.63
N ASP A 152 -10.43 -8.97 -11.90
CA ASP A 152 -10.55 -7.61 -12.42
C ASP A 152 -9.35 -7.30 -13.31
N LEU A 153 -9.56 -7.36 -14.63
CA LEU A 153 -8.51 -7.05 -15.62
C LEU A 153 -8.38 -5.54 -15.92
N GLY A 154 -9.24 -4.71 -15.32
CA GLY A 154 -9.30 -3.28 -15.61
C GLY A 154 -9.91 -2.96 -16.97
N LYS A 155 -9.53 -1.81 -17.53
CA LYS A 155 -10.04 -1.31 -18.82
C LYS A 155 -9.28 -1.90 -20.00
N VAL A 156 -9.49 -3.19 -20.29
CA VAL A 156 -8.85 -3.90 -21.42
C VAL A 156 -9.82 -4.00 -22.59
N LEU A 157 -9.44 -3.43 -23.74
CA LEU A 157 -10.24 -3.49 -24.95
C LEU A 157 -10.10 -4.86 -25.64
N SER A 158 -11.22 -5.33 -26.18
CA SER A 158 -11.32 -6.49 -27.07
C SER A 158 -11.08 -6.11 -28.54
N ALA A 159 -10.91 -7.14 -29.39
CA ALA A 159 -10.80 -6.98 -30.83
C ALA A 159 -12.04 -6.30 -31.43
N GLU A 160 -13.24 -6.66 -30.96
CA GLU A 160 -14.52 -6.13 -31.45
C GLU A 160 -14.71 -4.66 -31.07
N GLU A 161 -14.36 -4.30 -29.83
CA GLU A 161 -14.40 -2.90 -29.39
C GLU A 161 -13.45 -2.03 -30.23
N LEU A 162 -12.23 -2.51 -30.49
CA LEU A 162 -11.28 -1.81 -31.35
C LEU A 162 -11.77 -1.66 -32.79
N GLU A 163 -12.50 -2.65 -33.33
CA GLU A 163 -13.04 -2.55 -34.69
C GLU A 163 -14.04 -1.39 -34.82
N ASN A 164 -14.82 -1.15 -33.77
CA ASN A 164 -15.77 -0.05 -33.66
C ASN A 164 -15.15 1.31 -33.24
N MET A 165 -13.82 1.36 -33.02
CA MET A 165 -13.11 2.60 -32.71
C MET A 165 -12.41 3.17 -33.96
N ASP A 166 -12.53 4.49 -34.14
CA ASP A 166 -11.82 5.23 -35.18
C ASP A 166 -10.33 5.35 -34.85
N GLN A 167 -10.01 5.71 -33.62
CA GLN A 167 -8.64 5.92 -33.16
C GLN A 167 -8.46 5.48 -31.71
N PHE A 168 -7.44 4.66 -31.47
CA PHE A 168 -7.01 4.28 -30.13
C PHE A 168 -5.90 5.22 -29.64
N GLY A 169 -6.01 5.69 -28.40
CA GLY A 169 -4.95 6.40 -27.70
C GLY A 169 -4.70 5.75 -26.34
N ARG A 170 -3.51 5.15 -26.17
CA ARG A 170 -3.14 4.38 -24.97
C ARG A 170 -3.25 5.18 -23.67
N TYR A 171 -3.08 6.50 -23.74
CA TYR A 171 -3.03 7.39 -22.59
C TYR A 171 -4.16 8.44 -22.62
N LEU A 172 -5.21 8.19 -23.42
CA LEU A 172 -6.43 9.00 -23.41
C LEU A 172 -7.30 8.61 -22.22
N ASP A 173 -7.59 9.58 -21.36
CA ASP A 173 -8.57 9.46 -20.28
C ASP A 173 -9.94 9.93 -20.78
N VAL A 174 -10.79 8.97 -21.14
CA VAL A 174 -12.13 9.24 -21.69
C VAL A 174 -13.23 9.21 -20.62
N ASP A 175 -12.97 8.56 -19.49
CA ASP A 175 -13.93 8.42 -18.39
C ASP A 175 -13.69 9.42 -17.27
N ASP A 176 -12.63 10.23 -17.39
CA ASP A 176 -12.27 11.27 -16.44
C ASP A 176 -11.97 10.70 -15.04
N ASP A 177 -11.28 9.55 -14.98
CA ASP A 177 -10.84 8.87 -13.75
C ASP A 177 -9.31 8.68 -13.66
N GLY A 178 -8.57 9.19 -14.64
CA GLY A 178 -7.13 9.05 -14.77
C GLY A 178 -6.67 7.69 -15.32
N ILE A 179 -7.58 6.73 -15.51
CA ILE A 179 -7.29 5.35 -15.92
C ILE A 179 -7.68 5.18 -17.39
N PRO A 180 -6.71 5.15 -18.32
CA PRO A 180 -7.01 5.00 -19.73
C PRO A 180 -7.35 3.54 -20.09
N TYR A 181 -8.00 3.35 -21.24
CA TYR A 181 -8.15 2.01 -21.82
C TYR A 181 -6.81 1.50 -22.37
N ARG A 182 -6.60 0.18 -22.27
CA ARG A 182 -5.40 -0.50 -22.77
C ARG A 182 -5.74 -1.69 -23.66
N THR A 183 -4.74 -2.13 -24.42
CA THR A 183 -4.76 -3.34 -25.24
C THR A 183 -3.61 -4.26 -24.81
N ILE A 184 -3.72 -5.54 -25.15
CA ILE A 184 -2.63 -6.51 -24.98
C ILE A 184 -1.98 -6.72 -26.35
N PRO A 185 -0.66 -6.98 -26.44
CA PRO A 185 -0.04 -7.32 -27.72
C PRO A 185 -0.79 -8.45 -28.43
N GLY A 186 -1.19 -8.18 -29.68
CA GLY A 186 -1.94 -9.13 -30.49
C GLY A 186 -3.46 -9.11 -30.34
N THR A 187 -4.05 -8.17 -29.58
CA THR A 187 -5.52 -8.06 -29.46
C THR A 187 -6.22 -7.90 -30.82
N HIS A 188 -5.67 -7.14 -31.77
CA HIS A 188 -6.25 -6.93 -33.09
C HIS A 188 -5.18 -6.95 -34.20
N PRO A 189 -5.47 -7.41 -35.44
CA PRO A 189 -4.47 -7.48 -36.51
C PRO A 189 -3.87 -6.14 -36.95
N THR A 190 -4.64 -5.05 -36.85
CA THR A 190 -4.26 -3.72 -37.41
C THR A 190 -4.53 -2.52 -36.50
N LYS A 191 -5.21 -2.71 -35.37
CA LYS A 191 -5.65 -1.62 -34.46
C LYS A 191 -5.13 -1.85 -33.05
N GLY A 192 -5.14 -0.80 -32.22
CA GLY A 192 -4.80 -0.92 -30.81
C GLY A 192 -3.30 -1.06 -30.51
N SER A 193 -2.42 -0.94 -31.51
CA SER A 193 -0.97 -0.97 -31.32
C SER A 193 -0.45 0.38 -30.83
N PHE A 194 0.58 0.34 -29.97
CA PHE A 194 1.22 1.53 -29.43
C PHE A 194 2.66 1.21 -29.03
N PHE A 195 3.50 2.25 -28.89
CA PHE A 195 4.86 2.11 -28.38
C PHE A 195 4.91 2.49 -26.90
N THR A 196 5.33 1.56 -26.06
CA THR A 196 5.61 1.83 -24.65
C THR A 196 7.01 2.41 -24.49
N ARG A 197 7.13 3.49 -23.73
CA ARG A 197 8.38 4.27 -23.59
C ARG A 197 8.48 4.85 -22.18
N GLY A 198 9.70 4.89 -21.64
CA GLY A 198 9.99 5.63 -20.39
C GLY A 198 10.21 7.13 -20.59
N THR A 199 10.21 7.60 -21.84
CA THR A 199 10.35 9.03 -22.20
C THR A 199 8.98 9.67 -22.42
N SER A 200 8.91 11.00 -22.30
CA SER A 200 7.67 11.77 -22.43
C SER A 200 6.90 11.45 -23.71
N LYS A 201 5.58 11.42 -23.58
CA LYS A 201 4.62 10.90 -24.56
C LYS A 201 3.31 11.66 -24.50
N ASP A 202 2.68 11.83 -25.65
CA ASP A 202 1.32 12.33 -25.77
C ASP A 202 0.29 11.22 -25.50
N GLU A 203 -0.99 11.58 -25.57
CA GLU A 203 -2.12 10.70 -25.29
C GLU A 203 -2.20 9.48 -26.24
N TYR A 204 -1.53 9.57 -27.40
CA TYR A 204 -1.45 8.55 -28.44
C TYR A 204 -0.13 7.78 -28.43
N ALA A 205 0.62 7.86 -27.31
CA ALA A 205 1.91 7.21 -27.11
C ALA A 205 3.02 7.66 -28.08
N ARG A 206 2.88 8.83 -28.72
CA ARG A 206 3.92 9.41 -29.55
C ARG A 206 4.90 10.17 -28.68
N TYR A 207 6.18 10.00 -28.95
CA TYR A 207 7.24 10.76 -28.28
C TYR A 207 7.01 12.27 -28.44
N THR A 208 7.14 13.01 -27.35
CA THR A 208 7.04 14.47 -27.35
C THR A 208 7.81 15.08 -26.19
N GLU A 209 8.43 16.22 -26.43
CA GLU A 209 9.02 17.10 -25.40
C GLU A 209 8.19 18.37 -25.21
N ASN A 210 6.97 18.40 -25.74
CA ASN A 210 6.06 19.52 -25.55
C ASN A 210 5.61 19.61 -24.08
N GLY A 211 5.88 20.75 -23.43
CA GLY A 211 5.56 20.95 -22.02
C GLY A 211 4.07 20.80 -21.69
N ALA A 212 3.16 21.28 -22.54
CA ALA A 212 1.72 21.16 -22.28
C ALA A 212 1.23 19.71 -22.33
N ALA A 213 1.76 18.90 -23.26
CA ALA A 213 1.46 17.46 -23.31
C ALA A 213 2.03 16.72 -22.09
N TYR A 214 3.24 17.08 -21.65
CA TYR A 214 3.85 16.52 -20.45
C TYR A 214 3.00 16.80 -19.20
N VAL A 215 2.60 18.06 -18.97
CA VAL A 215 1.78 18.47 -17.83
C VAL A 215 0.47 17.69 -17.77
N ARG A 216 -0.27 17.60 -18.90
CA ARG A 216 -1.52 16.80 -18.94
C ARG A 216 -1.28 15.33 -18.59
N ASN A 217 -0.16 14.75 -19.00
CA ASN A 217 0.15 13.36 -18.70
C ASN A 217 0.40 13.14 -17.20
N VAL A 218 1.26 13.96 -16.60
CA VAL A 218 1.61 13.80 -15.17
C VAL A 218 0.46 14.20 -14.24
N ASP A 219 -0.32 15.22 -14.58
CA ASP A 219 -1.52 15.61 -13.81
C ASP A 219 -2.59 14.50 -13.84
N ARG A 220 -2.73 13.81 -14.97
CA ARG A 220 -3.61 12.63 -15.07
C ARG A 220 -3.12 11.48 -14.19
N LEU A 221 -1.82 11.26 -14.05
CA LEU A 221 -1.29 10.25 -13.14
C LEU A 221 -1.61 10.58 -11.67
N LEU A 222 -1.61 11.87 -11.31
CA LEU A 222 -2.10 12.32 -9.99
C LEU A 222 -3.61 12.10 -9.84
N LYS A 223 -4.39 12.35 -10.89
CA LYS A 223 -5.82 12.02 -10.88
C LYS A 223 -6.08 10.53 -10.64
N LYS A 224 -5.31 9.67 -11.32
CA LYS A 224 -5.34 8.21 -11.10
C LYS A 224 -5.00 7.83 -9.67
N TRP A 225 -4.06 8.54 -9.04
CA TRP A 225 -3.71 8.37 -7.62
C TRP A 225 -4.90 8.68 -6.70
N GLU A 226 -5.64 9.75 -6.97
CA GLU A 226 -6.87 10.09 -6.23
C GLU A 226 -7.96 9.03 -6.42
N THR A 227 -8.16 8.56 -7.65
CA THR A 227 -9.07 7.44 -7.96
C THR A 227 -8.69 6.16 -7.20
N ALA A 228 -7.40 5.88 -7.03
CA ALA A 228 -6.93 4.68 -6.33
C ALA A 228 -7.41 4.59 -4.86
N LYS A 229 -7.67 5.72 -4.19
CA LYS A 229 -8.21 5.77 -2.82
C LYS A 229 -9.55 5.04 -2.67
N GLN A 230 -10.32 4.93 -3.75
CA GLN A 230 -11.62 4.25 -3.77
C GLN A 230 -11.50 2.73 -3.93
N TYR A 231 -10.37 2.25 -4.43
CA TYR A 231 -10.15 0.82 -4.74
C TYR A 231 -9.35 0.08 -3.68
N VAL A 232 -8.46 0.77 -2.96
CA VAL A 232 -7.63 0.15 -1.93
C VAL A 232 -8.47 -0.31 -0.73
N PRO A 233 -8.00 -1.33 0.04
CA PRO A 233 -8.66 -1.73 1.28
C PRO A 233 -8.84 -0.53 2.24
N ALA A 234 -10.08 -0.35 2.72
CA ALA A 234 -10.37 0.61 3.79
C ALA A 234 -9.65 0.20 5.09
N PRO A 235 -9.34 1.16 5.99
CA PRO A 235 -8.81 0.82 7.30
C PRO A 235 -9.84 0.07 8.15
N ASP A 236 -9.36 -0.71 9.12
CA ASP A 236 -10.23 -1.35 10.12
C ASP A 236 -10.32 -0.45 11.36
N PHE A 237 -11.52 -0.33 11.93
CA PHE A 237 -11.79 0.39 13.17
C PHE A 237 -12.13 -0.61 14.29
N TYR A 238 -11.59 -0.39 15.49
CA TYR A 238 -11.79 -1.29 16.65
C TYR A 238 -12.85 -0.77 17.63
N GLN A 239 -13.58 0.26 17.20
CA GLN A 239 -14.72 0.87 17.87
C GLN A 239 -15.85 1.07 16.86
N LYS A 240 -17.10 1.12 17.35
CA LYS A 240 -18.27 1.40 16.49
C LYS A 240 -18.39 2.89 16.14
N GLU A 241 -18.06 3.73 17.10
CA GLU A 241 -18.09 5.20 17.03
C GLU A 241 -16.90 5.69 17.86
N ASN A 242 -16.33 6.83 17.49
CA ASN A 242 -15.27 7.45 18.29
C ASN A 242 -15.87 7.95 19.61
N LYS A 243 -15.29 7.53 20.73
CA LYS A 243 -15.76 7.80 22.09
C LYS A 243 -14.71 8.45 22.96
N HIS A 244 -13.46 8.43 22.52
CA HIS A 244 -12.32 8.85 23.31
C HIS A 244 -11.61 10.03 22.64
N SER A 245 -11.02 10.90 23.46
CA SER A 245 -10.29 12.06 22.94
C SER A 245 -8.96 11.69 22.30
N HIS A 246 -8.46 10.48 22.52
CA HIS A 246 -7.17 10.01 22.04
C HIS A 246 -7.33 8.77 21.15
N GLY A 247 -6.55 8.72 20.08
CA GLY A 247 -6.59 7.64 19.09
C GLY A 247 -5.28 6.83 19.03
N LEU A 248 -5.34 5.65 18.42
CA LEU A 248 -4.20 4.79 18.12
C LEU A 248 -4.24 4.38 16.63
N ILE A 249 -3.14 4.58 15.92
CA ILE A 249 -2.94 4.11 14.55
C ILE A 249 -1.79 3.13 14.50
N PHE A 250 -1.98 2.01 13.81
CA PHE A 250 -0.96 1.00 13.56
C PHE A 250 -1.22 0.27 12.23
N PHE A 251 -0.29 -0.59 11.79
CA PHE A 251 -0.40 -1.35 10.54
C PHE A 251 0.39 -2.65 10.59
N GLY A 252 0.14 -3.56 9.65
CA GLY A 252 0.90 -4.79 9.51
C GLY A 252 0.93 -5.66 10.78
N THR A 253 2.05 -6.31 11.05
CA THR A 253 2.24 -7.22 12.20
C THR A 253 2.11 -6.56 13.57
N THR A 254 2.19 -5.23 13.66
CA THR A 254 1.94 -4.48 14.90
C THR A 254 0.53 -4.70 15.44
N THR A 255 -0.39 -5.21 14.63
CA THR A 255 -1.81 -5.44 14.98
C THR A 255 -2.01 -6.15 16.32
N TYR A 256 -1.42 -7.32 16.53
CA TYR A 256 -1.69 -8.09 17.75
C TYR A 256 -1.14 -7.41 19.01
N ALA A 257 0.09 -6.88 18.92
CA ALA A 257 0.70 -6.14 20.02
C ALA A 257 -0.09 -4.86 20.36
N ALA A 258 -0.61 -4.14 19.35
CA ALA A 258 -1.43 -2.96 19.57
C ALA A 258 -2.76 -3.29 20.25
N LEU A 259 -3.44 -4.38 19.85
CA LEU A 259 -4.70 -4.80 20.47
C LEU A 259 -4.51 -5.24 21.92
N GLU A 260 -3.44 -5.97 22.21
CA GLU A 260 -3.10 -6.34 23.59
C GLU A 260 -2.71 -5.11 24.42
N ALA A 261 -1.92 -4.18 23.86
CA ALA A 261 -1.57 -2.93 24.54
C ALA A 261 -2.80 -2.08 24.87
N MET A 262 -3.81 -2.05 23.99
CA MET A 262 -5.07 -1.37 24.26
C MET A 262 -5.80 -1.95 25.47
N GLU A 263 -5.74 -3.26 25.69
CA GLU A 263 -6.32 -3.89 26.88
C GLU A 263 -5.54 -3.52 28.14
N LEU A 264 -4.20 -3.59 28.09
CA LEU A 264 -3.34 -3.19 29.21
C LEU A 264 -3.54 -1.72 29.61
N LEU A 265 -3.66 -0.82 28.62
CA LEU A 265 -3.97 0.59 28.84
C LEU A 265 -5.35 0.79 29.48
N ARG A 266 -6.35 0.01 29.05
CA ARG A 266 -7.71 0.06 29.61
C ARG A 266 -7.72 -0.33 31.09
N GLU A 267 -6.95 -1.34 31.50
CA GLU A 267 -6.78 -1.72 32.91
C GLU A 267 -6.22 -0.56 33.77
N LYS A 268 -5.48 0.37 33.15
CA LYS A 268 -4.92 1.57 33.77
C LYS A 268 -5.80 2.82 33.60
N GLY A 269 -7.02 2.66 33.07
CA GLY A 269 -7.97 3.76 32.85
C GLY A 269 -7.72 4.61 31.61
N ILE A 270 -6.75 4.23 30.76
CA ILE A 270 -6.47 4.91 29.49
C ILE A 270 -7.27 4.21 28.38
N ASN A 271 -8.27 4.89 27.85
CA ASN A 271 -9.11 4.37 26.77
C ASN A 271 -8.79 5.11 25.46
N LEU A 272 -8.53 4.35 24.40
CA LEU A 272 -8.20 4.85 23.07
C LEU A 272 -9.18 4.29 22.04
N ASP A 273 -9.57 5.13 21.09
CA ASP A 273 -10.12 4.65 19.82
C ASP A 273 -8.97 4.19 18.92
N ALA A 274 -9.19 3.21 18.05
CA ALA A 274 -8.11 2.64 17.26
C ALA A 274 -8.46 2.34 15.81
N MET A 275 -7.48 2.56 14.94
CA MET A 275 -7.59 2.35 13.50
C MET A 275 -6.35 1.62 12.99
N ARG A 276 -6.55 0.48 12.32
CA ARG A 276 -5.50 -0.22 11.59
C ARG A 276 -5.50 0.20 10.13
N LEU A 277 -4.39 0.76 9.67
CA LEU A 277 -4.18 1.05 8.27
C LEU A 277 -3.90 -0.23 7.48
N ARG A 278 -4.54 -0.35 6.31
CA ARG A 278 -4.43 -1.52 5.43
C ARG A 278 -3.85 -1.20 4.07
N ALA A 279 -3.77 0.07 3.69
CA ALA A 279 -3.19 0.50 2.43
C ALA A 279 -2.74 1.97 2.42
N PHE A 280 -1.95 2.30 1.40
CA PHE A 280 -1.61 3.64 0.92
C PHE A 280 -1.95 3.71 -0.58
N PRO A 281 -2.65 4.73 -1.11
CA PRO A 281 -3.02 6.00 -0.50
C PRO A 281 -4.00 5.88 0.67
N PHE A 282 -3.98 6.88 1.55
CA PHE A 282 -4.93 6.97 2.65
C PHE A 282 -6.30 7.46 2.15
N SER A 283 -7.36 6.79 2.58
CA SER A 283 -8.74 7.22 2.34
C SER A 283 -9.15 8.36 3.28
N ASP A 284 -10.21 9.09 2.94
CA ASP A 284 -10.71 10.22 3.74
C ASP A 284 -11.06 9.83 5.18
N SER A 285 -11.46 8.58 5.41
CA SER A 285 -11.73 8.06 6.74
C SER A 285 -10.52 8.12 7.67
N VAL A 286 -9.29 8.07 7.13
CA VAL A 286 -8.04 8.20 7.91
C VAL A 286 -7.89 9.63 8.43
N ARG A 287 -8.12 10.62 7.57
CA ARG A 287 -8.11 12.04 7.96
C ARG A 287 -9.20 12.33 8.99
N GLN A 288 -10.42 11.89 8.71
CA GLN A 288 -11.56 12.07 9.62
C GLN A 288 -11.30 11.43 11.00
N PHE A 289 -10.70 10.24 11.04
CA PHE A 289 -10.28 9.63 12.28
C PHE A 289 -9.29 10.53 13.01
N ILE A 290 -8.22 10.98 12.35
CA ILE A 290 -7.19 11.78 13.02
C ILE A 290 -7.77 13.10 13.55
N GLU A 291 -8.52 13.84 12.73
CA GLU A 291 -9.11 15.13 13.09
C GLU A 291 -10.14 15.03 14.23
N ALA A 292 -10.75 13.86 14.45
CA ALA A 292 -11.69 13.63 15.53
C ALA A 292 -11.04 13.47 16.93
N HIS A 293 -9.71 13.38 17.02
CA HIS A 293 -9.00 13.16 18.29
C HIS A 293 -8.07 14.35 18.62
N GLU A 294 -7.89 14.64 19.90
CA GLU A 294 -6.93 15.64 20.39
C GLU A 294 -5.48 15.20 20.07
N GLN A 295 -5.18 13.91 20.25
CA GLN A 295 -3.91 13.29 19.91
C GLN A 295 -4.12 11.87 19.39
N VAL A 296 -3.27 11.44 18.46
CA VAL A 296 -3.26 10.08 17.93
C VAL A 296 -1.86 9.50 18.05
N PHE A 297 -1.74 8.40 18.76
CA PHE A 297 -0.50 7.63 18.86
C PHE A 297 -0.30 6.82 17.58
N VAL A 298 0.86 6.94 16.94
CA VAL A 298 1.19 6.23 15.69
C VAL A 298 2.25 5.19 16.01
N VAL A 299 1.86 3.91 16.02
CA VAL A 299 2.74 2.78 16.31
C VAL A 299 3.37 2.28 15.02
N GLU A 300 4.70 2.25 14.98
CA GLU A 300 5.43 1.78 13.81
C GLU A 300 6.80 1.20 14.16
N GLN A 301 7.20 0.18 13.39
CA GLN A 301 8.43 -0.56 13.65
C GLN A 301 9.64 -0.03 12.87
N ASN A 302 9.87 1.29 12.97
CA ASN A 302 11.04 1.98 12.42
C ASN A 302 11.45 3.17 13.31
N ARG A 303 12.68 3.67 13.11
CA ARG A 303 13.25 4.75 13.94
C ARG A 303 12.70 6.14 13.61
N ASP A 304 12.40 6.39 12.34
CA ASP A 304 12.23 7.75 11.81
C ASP A 304 10.76 8.17 11.65
N ALA A 305 9.84 7.36 12.20
CA ALA A 305 8.42 7.59 12.16
C ALA A 305 7.89 7.82 10.73
N GLN A 306 8.18 6.87 9.83
CA GLN A 306 7.88 6.96 8.41
C GLN A 306 6.38 7.08 8.11
N LEU A 307 5.56 6.25 8.75
CA LEU A 307 4.11 6.30 8.60
C LEU A 307 3.58 7.65 9.08
N ARG A 308 4.03 8.12 10.25
CA ARG A 308 3.67 9.45 10.76
C ARG A 308 4.02 10.54 9.75
N SER A 309 5.19 10.47 9.13
CA SER A 309 5.63 11.44 8.11
C SER A 309 4.75 11.40 6.87
N MET A 310 4.38 10.20 6.41
CA MET A 310 3.43 10.02 5.30
C MET A 310 2.05 10.59 5.64
N LEU A 311 1.51 10.32 6.83
CA LEU A 311 0.22 10.87 7.27
C LEU A 311 0.22 12.40 7.25
N ILE A 312 1.28 13.03 7.76
CA ILE A 312 1.42 14.49 7.75
C ILE A 312 1.43 15.03 6.33
N ASN A 313 2.28 14.46 5.47
CA ASN A 313 2.51 15.01 4.14
C ASN A 313 1.34 14.76 3.17
N GLU A 314 0.71 13.59 3.25
CA GLU A 314 -0.34 13.19 2.30
C GLU A 314 -1.72 13.66 2.72
N LEU A 315 -1.92 13.96 4.00
CA LEU A 315 -3.20 14.45 4.52
C LEU A 315 -3.13 15.89 5.02
N ASP A 316 -1.99 16.60 4.88
CA ASP A 316 -1.79 17.98 5.35
C ASP A 316 -2.22 18.17 6.82
N LEU A 317 -1.73 17.29 7.70
CA LEU A 317 -2.13 17.22 9.12
C LEU A 317 -1.15 17.95 10.03
N TYR A 318 -1.66 18.43 11.18
CA TYR A 318 -0.83 19.12 12.17
C TYR A 318 0.13 18.14 12.88
N PRO A 319 1.46 18.31 12.77
CA PRO A 319 2.42 17.31 13.28
C PRO A 319 2.33 17.02 14.78
N LYS A 320 1.89 17.97 15.61
CA LYS A 320 1.81 17.76 17.07
C LYS A 320 0.65 16.86 17.49
N GLN A 321 -0.34 16.67 16.61
CA GLN A 321 -1.46 15.76 16.87
C GLN A 321 -1.03 14.30 16.79
N LEU A 322 0.00 13.98 15.99
CA LEU A 322 0.49 12.63 15.79
C LEU A 322 1.69 12.34 16.69
N ILE A 323 1.53 11.46 17.66
CA ILE A 323 2.54 11.11 18.67
C ILE A 323 3.20 9.78 18.30
N PRO A 324 4.50 9.74 17.97
CA PRO A 324 5.14 8.51 17.52
C PRO A 324 5.35 7.52 18.67
N VAL A 325 5.08 6.23 18.44
CA VAL A 325 5.40 5.08 19.31
C VAL A 325 6.23 4.11 18.48
N LEU A 326 7.51 3.98 18.80
CA LEU A 326 8.50 3.42 17.88
C LEU A 326 9.16 2.17 18.46
N ASN A 327 9.36 1.17 17.60
CA ASN A 327 10.27 0.05 17.89
C ASN A 327 11.18 -0.23 16.70
N TYR A 328 12.46 -0.49 16.93
CA TYR A 328 13.42 -0.73 15.85
C TYR A 328 14.63 -1.54 16.32
N ASP A 329 14.47 -2.34 17.36
CA ASP A 329 15.52 -3.20 17.91
C ASP A 329 15.73 -4.52 17.13
N GLY A 330 14.88 -4.78 16.11
CA GLY A 330 14.91 -5.98 15.30
C GLY A 330 14.01 -7.11 15.81
N GLN A 331 13.27 -6.90 16.91
CA GLN A 331 12.21 -7.81 17.36
C GLN A 331 10.83 -7.27 16.94
N PRO A 332 9.82 -8.15 16.84
CA PRO A 332 8.43 -7.71 16.84
C PRO A 332 8.16 -6.84 18.09
N ILE A 333 7.54 -5.69 17.90
CA ILE A 333 7.14 -4.81 18.99
C ILE A 333 6.19 -5.54 19.96
N SER A 334 6.45 -5.44 21.27
CA SER A 334 5.60 -6.03 22.29
C SER A 334 4.49 -5.07 22.74
N ALA A 335 3.40 -5.63 23.28
CA ALA A 335 2.32 -4.87 23.89
C ALA A 335 2.81 -3.97 25.03
N ASP A 336 3.67 -4.51 25.91
CA ASP A 336 4.30 -3.75 27.00
C ASP A 336 5.08 -2.53 26.51
N THR A 337 5.79 -2.66 25.38
CA THR A 337 6.57 -1.56 24.81
C THR A 337 5.65 -0.44 24.32
N ILE A 338 4.54 -0.80 23.68
CA ILE A 338 3.52 0.16 23.23
C ILE A 338 2.89 0.85 24.43
N GLU A 339 2.45 0.06 25.42
CA GLU A 339 1.80 0.54 26.64
C GLU A 339 2.68 1.54 27.40
N GLN A 340 3.93 1.17 27.68
CA GLN A 340 4.89 2.02 28.41
C GLN A 340 5.12 3.35 27.70
N GLN A 341 5.39 3.31 26.39
CA GLN A 341 5.61 4.53 25.61
C GLN A 341 4.36 5.42 25.54
N ILE A 342 3.17 4.84 25.46
CA ILE A 342 1.92 5.60 25.48
C ILE A 342 1.74 6.26 26.84
N ILE A 343 1.90 5.54 27.96
CA ILE A 343 1.79 6.10 29.32
C ILE A 343 2.77 7.25 29.53
N GLU A 344 4.01 7.11 29.07
CA GLU A 344 5.04 8.16 29.19
C GLU A 344 4.66 9.44 28.44
N LYS A 345 4.00 9.29 27.29
CA LYS A 345 3.63 10.39 26.38
C LYS A 345 2.19 10.87 26.59
N TYR A 346 1.40 10.15 27.38
CA TYR A 346 0.01 10.48 27.64
C TYR A 346 -0.06 11.80 28.42
N PRO A 347 -0.97 12.73 28.05
CA PRO A 347 -1.11 13.98 28.78
C PRO A 347 -1.39 13.72 30.27
N LYS A 348 -0.52 14.24 31.14
CA LYS A 348 -0.68 14.14 32.60
C LYS A 348 -1.65 15.16 33.18
N GLU A 349 -2.31 15.96 32.33
CA GLU A 349 -3.34 16.89 32.77
C GLU A 349 -4.63 16.12 33.06
N ILE A 350 -4.83 15.81 34.34
CA ILE A 350 -6.16 15.53 34.87
C ILE A 350 -6.97 16.82 34.65
N LYS A 351 -7.83 16.85 33.64
CA LYS A 351 -8.93 17.81 33.63
C LYS A 351 -9.79 17.47 34.86
N GLU A 352 -9.96 18.44 35.77
CA GLU A 352 -10.72 18.31 37.02
C GLU A 352 -12.20 17.90 36.81
N ASP A 353 -12.68 17.81 35.56
CA ASP A 353 -14.05 17.47 35.21
C ASP A 353 -14.42 15.98 35.33
N ASP A 354 -13.45 15.07 35.51
CA ASP A 354 -13.73 13.63 35.72
C ASP A 354 -13.81 13.21 37.21
N ILE A 355 -13.72 14.17 38.15
CA ILE A 355 -13.91 13.92 39.58
C ILE A 355 -15.14 14.71 40.06
N HIS A 356 -16.35 14.22 39.78
CA HIS A 356 -17.48 14.34 40.71
C HIS A 356 -18.71 13.58 40.19
N GLN A 357 -19.03 12.44 40.84
CA GLN A 357 -20.37 12.14 41.36
C GLN A 357 -20.35 10.81 42.14
N THR A 358 -19.85 10.86 43.38
CA THR A 358 -20.28 9.91 44.41
C THR A 358 -21.34 10.62 45.26
N PRO A 359 -22.59 10.13 45.35
CA PRO A 359 -23.58 10.70 46.24
C PRO A 359 -23.20 10.37 47.69
N VAL A 360 -23.06 11.40 48.51
CA VAL A 360 -23.02 11.26 49.97
C VAL A 360 -24.39 10.77 50.43
N PRO A 361 -24.50 9.69 51.23
CA PRO A 361 -25.79 9.26 51.77
C PRO A 361 -26.26 10.26 52.84
N ALA A 362 -27.48 10.75 52.69
CA ALA A 362 -28.13 11.58 53.69
C ALA A 362 -28.43 10.77 54.95
N SER A 363 -28.12 11.39 56.10
CA SER A 363 -28.34 10.94 57.48
C SER A 363 -29.78 10.64 57.83
#